data_AF-G3MJ06-F1
#
_entry.id   AF-G3MJ06-F1
#
_cell.length_a   1.000
_cell.length_b   1.000
_cell.length_c   1.000
_cell.angle_alpha   90.00
_cell.angle_beta   90.00
_cell.angle_gamma   90.00
#
_symmetry.space_group_name_H-M   'P 1'
#
loop_
_entity.id
_entity.type
_entity.pdbx_description
1 polymer ?
#
loop_
_entity_poly.entity_id
_entity_poly.type
_entity_poly.pdbx_seq_one_letter_code
_entity_poly.pdbx_strand_id
1 'polypeptide(L)'
;YTSRKIRSFPTCNGKIESNEKLLTTYTNFITSVLNLFVVEQPVESAERNAEGEPRRISEIACEIIEVEQKLSQLSVEARKHTQYEKRTVSEWKEKLGGPILDALGTDVSKAGEQLRSDDEVGIHLVQYFEELIKYIKELEVTKLMAYIGWFLARELADVMTLDVRNALNAFLREASKPRISVNLDPMKCIEKLIGYHGIMEKAIQYLYLTNFFKDDSIDKASNVSGPLRTIFYNFIARNTWMDVETQDKTKKWNQYLQYHVGAEKKLLNEDYIREQYNKILPLPKESSLPLYFHAYRENKFLQKLKNFGTPYIASDIWPLSPLETRSEYNEHYITTEIPAGALQRPIFKVDDSWSQVFGTVGSMTAETTTHGMIEEGRLWNDHRRGLYEWTQATKKIFKQRIKCLKQGDKDSTCRGSGKRQSFECFESTGDQAVLAAKIRDHVGLRASFAANAARVSECTCQGVNKEEIKKRNMRVFFTSFVKRYCDPDATVEDQHRVNFVMKTFKEFSVAFECEEGTKMKGQDICDIMPQDVGRSPADKEN
;
A
#
# COMPACT_ATOMS: atom_id res chain seq x y z
N TYR A 1 -29.92 26.61 28.19
CA TYR A 1 -30.84 27.38 27.35
C TYR A 1 -31.18 26.55 26.12
N THR A 2 -32.42 26.05 26.11
CA THR A 2 -33.22 25.48 25.02
C THR A 2 -32.52 24.76 23.85
N SER A 3 -32.71 23.43 23.84
CA SER A 3 -32.51 22.56 22.68
C SER A 3 -33.42 22.98 21.53
N ARG A 4 -32.85 23.60 20.48
CA ARG A 4 -33.54 23.72 19.20
C ARG A 4 -33.58 22.33 18.55
N LYS A 5 -34.78 21.76 18.48
CA LYS A 5 -35.10 20.59 17.64
C LYS A 5 -34.52 20.81 16.24
N ILE A 6 -33.63 19.93 15.81
CA ILE A 6 -33.22 19.81 14.41
C ILE A 6 -34.49 19.41 13.65
N ARG A 7 -35.08 20.35 12.91
CA ARG A 7 -36.18 20.05 11.97
C ARG A 7 -35.58 19.21 10.85
N SER A 8 -36.23 18.10 10.52
CA SER A 8 -35.97 17.36 9.29
C SER A 8 -36.15 18.29 8.09
N PHE A 9 -35.10 18.50 7.31
CA PHE A 9 -35.16 19.24 6.04
C PHE A 9 -35.77 18.36 4.94
N PRO A 10 -36.47 18.95 3.96
CA PRO A 10 -37.11 18.18 2.88
C PRO A 10 -36.06 17.42 2.06
N THR A 11 -36.38 16.18 1.71
CA THR A 11 -35.57 15.33 0.83
C THR A 11 -35.57 15.92 -0.57
N CYS A 12 -34.39 16.04 -1.18
CA CYS A 12 -34.22 16.47 -2.56
C CYS A 12 -34.87 15.44 -3.49
N ASN A 13 -36.12 15.69 -3.90
CA ASN A 13 -36.98 14.87 -4.77
C ASN A 13 -37.21 13.41 -4.30
N GLY A 14 -38.48 13.08 -4.04
CA GLY A 14 -38.96 11.82 -3.44
C GLY A 14 -38.83 10.55 -4.30
N LYS A 15 -37.64 10.23 -4.82
CA LYS A 15 -37.33 8.96 -5.48
C LYS A 15 -35.93 8.48 -5.13
N ILE A 16 -35.69 8.01 -3.91
CA ILE A 16 -34.42 7.35 -3.57
C ILE A 16 -34.65 6.17 -2.62
N GLU A 17 -34.76 4.96 -3.19
CA GLU A 17 -34.64 3.70 -2.45
C GLU A 17 -33.14 3.34 -2.27
N SER A 18 -32.43 4.04 -1.38
CA SER A 18 -31.29 3.47 -0.65
C SER A 18 -30.91 4.36 0.54
N ASN A 19 -30.78 3.74 1.72
CA ASN A 19 -30.32 4.29 3.00
C ASN A 19 -30.60 5.79 3.21
N GLU A 20 -31.90 6.18 3.24
CA GLU A 20 -32.37 7.57 3.43
C GLU A 20 -31.62 8.32 4.54
N LYS A 21 -31.23 7.60 5.59
CA LYS A 21 -30.47 8.12 6.73
C LYS A 21 -29.11 8.71 6.33
N LEU A 22 -28.34 8.04 5.47
CA LEU A 22 -27.01 8.50 5.07
C LEU A 22 -27.09 9.73 4.18
N LEU A 23 -28.00 9.70 3.19
CA LEU A 23 -28.23 10.84 2.31
C LEU A 23 -28.71 12.06 3.11
N THR A 24 -29.67 11.86 4.03
CA THR A 24 -30.15 12.92 4.93
C THR A 24 -29.01 13.49 5.77
N THR A 25 -28.13 12.64 6.30
CA THR A 25 -26.99 13.09 7.10
C THR A 25 -26.00 13.89 6.27
N TYR A 26 -25.77 13.50 5.02
CA TYR A 26 -24.91 14.22 4.10
C TYR A 26 -25.51 15.58 3.68
N THR A 27 -26.80 15.63 3.36
CA THR A 27 -27.51 16.89 3.10
C THR A 27 -27.43 17.85 4.29
N ASN A 28 -27.60 17.32 5.51
CA ASN A 28 -27.44 18.11 6.73
C ASN A 28 -26.02 18.66 6.89
N PHE A 29 -25.00 17.86 6.54
CA PHE A 29 -23.61 18.31 6.55
C PHE A 29 -23.37 19.46 5.57
N ILE A 30 -23.77 19.31 4.31
CA ILE A 30 -23.68 20.36 3.28
C ILE A 30 -24.36 21.63 3.78
N THR A 31 -25.63 21.50 4.18
CA THR A 31 -26.44 22.63 4.66
C THR A 31 -25.81 23.31 5.86
N SER A 32 -25.27 22.56 6.82
CA SER A 32 -24.62 23.12 8.02
C SER A 32 -23.39 23.93 7.65
N VAL A 33 -22.55 23.43 6.77
CA VAL A 33 -21.33 24.12 6.32
C VAL A 33 -21.67 25.36 5.49
N LEU A 34 -22.61 25.26 4.55
CA LEU A 34 -23.06 26.41 3.76
C LEU A 34 -23.67 27.51 4.63
N ASN A 35 -24.44 27.16 5.67
CA ASN A 35 -24.94 28.15 6.64
C ASN A 35 -23.81 28.90 7.34
N LEU A 36 -22.70 28.22 7.68
CA LEU A 36 -21.56 28.87 8.31
C LEU A 36 -20.91 29.91 7.37
N PHE A 37 -20.85 29.63 6.06
CA PHE A 37 -20.31 30.60 5.09
C PHE A 37 -21.23 31.79 4.83
N VAL A 38 -22.55 31.58 4.83
CA VAL A 38 -23.53 32.65 4.58
C VAL A 38 -23.65 33.60 5.78
N VAL A 39 -23.54 33.09 7.01
CA VAL A 39 -23.59 33.92 8.23
C VAL A 39 -22.39 34.88 8.33
N GLU A 40 -21.28 34.57 7.66
CA GLU A 40 -20.07 35.41 7.61
C GLU A 40 -20.09 36.47 6.50
N GLN A 41 -21.13 36.53 5.65
CA GLN A 41 -21.24 37.51 4.55
C GLN A 41 -22.37 38.54 4.74
N PRO A 42 -22.20 39.80 4.30
CA PRO A 42 -23.27 40.79 4.31
C PRO A 42 -24.40 40.41 3.33
N VAL A 43 -25.66 40.67 3.70
CA VAL A 43 -26.89 40.28 2.98
C VAL A 43 -26.93 40.75 1.50
N GLU A 44 -26.15 41.77 1.14
CA GLU A 44 -26.04 42.30 -0.23
C GLU A 44 -25.29 41.37 -1.21
N SER A 45 -24.54 40.36 -0.75
CA SER A 45 -23.78 39.43 -1.61
C SER A 45 -24.50 38.09 -1.87
N ALA A 46 -25.76 37.93 -1.45
CA ALA A 46 -26.48 36.66 -1.62
C ALA A 46 -26.76 36.34 -3.11
N GLU A 47 -26.38 35.13 -3.55
CA GLU A 47 -26.72 34.63 -4.89
C GLU A 47 -28.23 34.61 -5.11
N ARG A 48 -28.68 35.14 -6.24
CA ARG A 48 -30.10 35.22 -6.62
C ARG A 48 -30.47 34.09 -7.57
N ASN A 49 -31.70 33.59 -7.46
CA ASN A 49 -32.26 32.63 -8.40
C ASN A 49 -32.67 33.32 -9.72
N ALA A 50 -33.19 32.56 -10.68
CA ALA A 50 -33.66 33.09 -11.97
C ALA A 50 -34.77 34.14 -11.85
N GLU A 51 -35.43 34.24 -10.70
CA GLU A 51 -36.52 35.15 -10.38
C GLU A 51 -36.06 36.37 -9.55
N GLY A 52 -34.77 36.48 -9.22
CA GLY A 52 -34.18 37.58 -8.47
C GLY A 52 -34.28 37.46 -6.94
N GLU A 53 -34.78 36.34 -6.41
CA GLU A 53 -34.86 36.05 -4.98
C GLU A 53 -33.56 35.41 -4.45
N PRO A 54 -33.17 35.64 -3.18
CA PRO A 54 -32.02 34.96 -2.58
C PRO A 54 -32.21 33.44 -2.60
N ARG A 55 -31.25 32.70 -3.18
CA ARG A 55 -31.29 31.24 -3.21
C ARG A 55 -31.29 30.67 -1.81
N ARG A 56 -32.13 29.66 -1.57
CA ARG A 56 -32.13 28.97 -0.27
C ARG A 56 -30.96 28.01 -0.21
N ILE A 57 -30.27 27.94 0.93
CA ILE A 57 -29.17 26.99 1.15
C ILE A 57 -29.60 25.54 0.88
N SER A 58 -30.85 25.20 1.18
CA SER A 58 -31.41 23.88 0.87
C SER A 58 -31.47 23.58 -0.63
N GLU A 59 -31.72 24.59 -1.47
CA GLU A 59 -31.74 24.43 -2.93
C GLU A 59 -30.32 24.20 -3.44
N ILE A 60 -29.35 25.01 -3.01
CA ILE A 60 -27.92 24.84 -3.34
C ILE A 60 -27.42 23.46 -2.91
N ALA A 61 -27.78 23.01 -1.69
CA ALA A 61 -27.43 21.68 -1.21
C ALA A 61 -28.04 20.57 -2.08
N CYS A 62 -29.27 20.73 -2.57
CA CYS A 62 -29.88 19.78 -3.49
C CYS A 62 -29.19 19.77 -4.86
N GLU A 63 -28.85 20.94 -5.41
CA GLU A 63 -28.10 21.03 -6.68
C GLU A 63 -26.75 20.31 -6.61
N ILE A 64 -26.00 20.49 -5.50
CA ILE A 64 -24.75 19.77 -5.24
C ILE A 64 -24.97 18.26 -5.26
N ILE A 65 -26.01 17.78 -4.55
CA ILE A 65 -26.33 16.36 -4.44
C ILE A 65 -26.75 15.79 -5.80
N GLU A 66 -27.54 16.53 -6.58
CA GLU A 66 -27.94 16.12 -7.93
C GLU A 66 -26.72 15.89 -8.83
N VAL A 67 -25.74 16.81 -8.78
CA VAL A 67 -24.48 16.67 -9.52
C VAL A 67 -23.70 15.45 -9.06
N GLU A 68 -23.50 15.27 -7.74
CA GLU A 68 -22.78 14.11 -7.20
C GLU A 68 -23.46 12.77 -7.51
N GLN A 69 -24.78 12.72 -7.47
CA GLN A 69 -25.55 11.53 -7.86
C GLN A 69 -25.36 11.20 -9.33
N LYS A 70 -25.41 12.20 -10.21
CA LYS A 70 -25.17 11.98 -11.64
C LYS A 70 -23.75 11.46 -11.89
N LEU A 71 -22.73 12.08 -11.29
CA LEU A 71 -21.33 11.62 -11.40
C LEU A 71 -21.14 10.19 -10.86
N SER A 72 -21.82 9.84 -9.77
CA SER A 72 -21.83 8.49 -9.21
C SER A 72 -22.48 7.48 -10.16
N GLN A 73 -23.64 7.80 -10.74
CA GLN A 73 -24.32 6.96 -11.74
C GLN A 73 -23.43 6.71 -12.97
N LEU A 74 -22.77 7.75 -13.50
CA LEU A 74 -21.82 7.60 -14.61
C LEU A 74 -20.67 6.65 -14.26
N SER A 75 -20.13 6.78 -13.04
CA SER A 75 -19.04 5.93 -12.56
C SER A 75 -19.48 4.47 -12.39
N VAL A 76 -20.68 4.23 -11.86
CA VAL A 76 -21.24 2.88 -11.68
C VAL A 76 -21.49 2.22 -13.02
N GLU A 77 -22.05 2.94 -13.98
CA GLU A 77 -22.31 2.41 -15.32
C GLU A 77 -21.01 2.05 -16.06
N ALA A 78 -20.03 2.96 -16.07
CA ALA A 78 -18.75 2.72 -16.72
C ALA A 78 -17.96 1.55 -16.10
N ARG A 79 -18.16 1.25 -14.82
CA ARG A 79 -17.55 0.09 -14.15
C ARG A 79 -18.13 -1.26 -14.60
N LYS A 80 -19.29 -1.30 -15.24
CA LYS A 80 -19.84 -2.54 -15.83
C LYS A 80 -19.01 -3.01 -17.04
N HIS A 81 -18.36 -2.07 -17.73
CA HIS A 81 -17.53 -2.32 -18.91
C HIS A 81 -16.18 -1.64 -18.75
N THR A 82 -15.29 -2.23 -17.94
CA THR A 82 -13.99 -1.66 -17.63
C THR A 82 -13.07 -1.66 -18.86
N GLN A 83 -12.97 -0.51 -19.52
CA GLN A 83 -12.06 -0.30 -20.66
C GLN A 83 -10.86 0.54 -20.23
N TYR A 84 -9.66 0.11 -20.66
CA TYR A 84 -8.46 0.93 -20.63
C TYR A 84 -7.96 1.08 -22.06
N GLU A 85 -7.84 2.31 -22.51
CA GLU A 85 -7.29 2.63 -23.82
C GLU A 85 -6.12 3.59 -23.63
N LYS A 86 -5.08 3.41 -24.42
CA LYS A 86 -3.95 4.33 -24.55
C LYS A 86 -3.94 4.87 -25.97
N ARG A 87 -3.95 6.18 -26.11
CA ARG A 87 -3.95 6.89 -27.41
C ARG A 87 -3.16 8.19 -27.29
N THR A 88 -2.78 8.76 -28.42
CA THR A 88 -2.18 10.10 -28.47
C THR A 88 -3.18 11.17 -28.01
N VAL A 89 -2.68 12.31 -27.54
CA VAL A 89 -3.52 13.47 -27.21
C VAL A 89 -4.38 13.90 -28.41
N SER A 90 -3.84 13.87 -29.63
CA SER A 90 -4.60 14.18 -30.85
C SER A 90 -5.79 13.24 -31.06
N GLU A 91 -5.58 11.93 -30.92
CA GLU A 91 -6.65 10.93 -31.07
C GLU A 91 -7.69 11.06 -29.95
N TRP A 92 -7.27 11.39 -28.73
CA TRP A 92 -8.20 11.66 -27.64
C TRP A 92 -9.02 12.92 -27.87
N LYS A 93 -8.42 13.98 -28.40
CA LYS A 93 -9.15 15.20 -28.77
C LYS A 93 -10.18 14.93 -29.86
N GLU A 94 -9.89 14.05 -30.81
CA GLU A 94 -10.85 13.62 -31.82
C GLU A 94 -12.01 12.81 -31.21
N LYS A 95 -11.70 11.84 -30.33
CA LYS A 95 -12.71 10.94 -29.73
C LYS A 95 -13.57 11.60 -28.66
N LEU A 96 -12.97 12.35 -27.74
CA LEU A 96 -13.62 12.93 -26.56
C LEU A 96 -13.92 14.43 -26.71
N GLY A 97 -13.20 15.12 -27.60
CA GLY A 97 -13.22 16.58 -27.71
C GLY A 97 -12.11 17.27 -26.91
N GLY A 98 -12.06 18.60 -27.00
CA GLY A 98 -11.06 19.45 -26.36
C GLY A 98 -11.10 19.57 -24.83
N PRO A 99 -12.27 19.77 -24.16
CA PRO A 99 -12.29 20.35 -22.80
C PRO A 99 -11.46 19.63 -21.74
N ILE A 100 -11.49 18.29 -21.71
CA ILE A 100 -10.74 17.51 -20.70
C ILE A 100 -9.24 17.52 -21.00
N LEU A 101 -8.85 17.42 -22.26
CA LEU A 101 -7.45 17.42 -22.68
C LEU A 101 -6.86 18.84 -22.60
N ASP A 102 -7.68 19.87 -22.81
CA ASP A 102 -7.31 21.27 -22.63
C ASP A 102 -7.14 21.62 -21.14
N ALA A 103 -8.00 21.08 -20.26
CA ALA A 103 -7.82 21.18 -18.81
C ALA A 103 -6.54 20.47 -18.36
N LEU A 104 -6.28 19.26 -18.85
CA LEU A 104 -5.02 18.54 -18.59
C LEU A 104 -3.80 19.35 -19.07
N GLY A 105 -3.87 19.90 -20.29
CA GLY A 105 -2.80 20.77 -20.81
C GLY A 105 -2.57 22.00 -19.95
N THR A 106 -3.65 22.60 -19.42
CA THR A 106 -3.57 23.72 -18.47
C THR A 106 -2.83 23.31 -17.20
N ASP A 107 -3.16 22.16 -16.60
CA ASP A 107 -2.51 21.71 -15.38
C ASP A 107 -1.03 21.33 -15.60
N VAL A 108 -0.71 20.65 -16.70
CA VAL A 108 0.68 20.35 -17.11
C VAL A 108 1.48 21.64 -17.28
N SER A 109 0.89 22.67 -17.89
CA SER A 109 1.55 23.97 -18.06
C SER A 109 1.85 24.69 -16.74
N LYS A 110 0.97 24.57 -15.72
CA LYS A 110 1.22 25.12 -14.38
C LYS A 110 2.44 24.47 -13.71
N ALA A 111 2.73 23.21 -14.04
CA ALA A 111 3.93 22.52 -13.53
C ALA A 111 5.23 23.01 -14.21
N GLY A 112 5.13 23.73 -15.33
CA GLY A 112 6.25 24.13 -16.18
C GLY A 112 6.53 23.15 -17.31
N GLU A 113 5.65 22.19 -17.54
CA GLU A 113 5.77 21.15 -18.57
C GLU A 113 4.82 21.44 -19.75
N GLN A 114 4.94 20.69 -20.85
CA GLN A 114 4.09 20.86 -22.03
C GLN A 114 3.48 19.53 -22.49
N LEU A 115 2.15 19.51 -22.64
CA LEU A 115 1.40 18.41 -23.24
C LEU A 115 1.39 18.56 -24.78
N ARG A 116 2.03 17.62 -25.48
CA ARG A 116 2.14 17.59 -26.94
C ARG A 116 1.03 16.74 -27.56
N SER A 117 0.79 16.94 -28.85
CA SER A 117 -0.26 16.20 -29.57
C SER A 117 0.03 14.70 -29.70
N ASP A 118 1.30 14.33 -29.79
CA ASP A 118 1.80 12.97 -29.94
C ASP A 118 2.05 12.25 -28.62
N ASP A 119 1.93 12.95 -27.48
CA ASP A 119 2.04 12.33 -26.16
C ASP A 119 0.93 11.30 -25.97
N GLU A 120 1.28 10.13 -25.42
CA GLU A 120 0.31 9.08 -25.14
C GLU A 120 -0.34 9.26 -23.77
N VAL A 121 -1.67 9.29 -23.74
CA VAL A 121 -2.48 9.36 -22.52
C VAL A 121 -3.27 8.06 -22.38
N GLY A 122 -3.15 7.42 -21.22
CA GLY A 122 -3.98 6.27 -20.84
C GLY A 122 -5.24 6.73 -20.12
N ILE A 123 -6.42 6.36 -20.61
CA ILE A 123 -7.70 6.64 -19.95
C ILE A 123 -8.31 5.32 -19.47
N HIS A 124 -8.54 5.25 -18.16
CA HIS A 124 -9.36 4.20 -17.54
C HIS A 124 -10.83 4.59 -17.61
N LEU A 125 -11.71 3.61 -17.85
CA LEU A 125 -13.15 3.79 -17.94
C LEU A 125 -13.53 4.83 -19.01
N VAL A 126 -13.11 4.62 -20.27
CA VAL A 126 -13.33 5.58 -21.37
C VAL A 126 -14.79 6.07 -21.46
N GLN A 127 -15.76 5.17 -21.31
CA GLN A 127 -17.20 5.49 -21.29
C GLN A 127 -17.58 6.54 -20.23
N TYR A 128 -16.92 6.56 -19.06
CA TYR A 128 -17.16 7.57 -18.03
C TYR A 128 -16.87 8.97 -18.57
N PHE A 129 -15.74 9.15 -19.25
CA PHE A 129 -15.33 10.44 -19.79
C PHE A 129 -16.20 10.88 -20.96
N GLU A 130 -16.63 9.95 -21.83
CA GLU A 130 -17.59 10.24 -22.91
C GLU A 130 -18.90 10.82 -22.37
N GLU A 131 -19.48 10.18 -21.34
CA GLU A 131 -20.73 10.63 -20.72
C GLU A 131 -20.54 11.87 -19.84
N LEU A 132 -19.38 12.01 -19.17
CA LEU A 132 -19.05 13.20 -18.38
C LEU A 132 -19.02 14.45 -19.25
N ILE A 133 -18.43 14.38 -20.45
CA ILE A 133 -18.34 15.52 -21.37
C ILE A 133 -19.72 15.93 -21.86
N LYS A 134 -20.61 14.97 -22.15
CA LYS A 134 -22.02 15.26 -22.49
C LYS A 134 -22.71 15.97 -21.34
N TYR A 135 -22.58 15.42 -20.13
CA TYR A 135 -23.21 15.97 -18.94
C TYR A 135 -22.73 17.40 -18.62
N ILE A 136 -21.41 17.66 -18.66
CA ILE A 136 -20.86 18.99 -18.39
C ILE A 136 -21.37 20.04 -19.40
N LYS A 137 -21.59 19.68 -20.66
CA LYS A 137 -22.12 20.60 -21.69
C LYS A 137 -23.57 21.00 -21.43
N GLU A 138 -24.35 20.12 -20.79
CA GLU A 138 -25.77 20.34 -20.48
C GLU A 138 -25.98 20.91 -19.07
N LEU A 139 -24.96 20.83 -18.21
CA LEU A 139 -25.05 21.26 -16.81
C LEU A 139 -25.12 22.78 -16.70
N GLU A 140 -26.10 23.26 -15.94
CA GLU A 140 -26.20 24.68 -15.62
C GLU A 140 -24.95 25.17 -14.87
N VAL A 141 -24.39 26.28 -15.32
CA VAL A 141 -23.15 26.87 -14.77
C VAL A 141 -23.26 27.09 -13.26
N THR A 142 -24.43 27.48 -12.79
CA THR A 142 -24.69 27.75 -11.37
C THR A 142 -24.59 26.47 -10.52
N LYS A 143 -25.16 25.36 -10.98
CA LYS A 143 -25.03 24.03 -10.34
C LYS A 143 -23.59 23.55 -10.34
N LEU A 144 -22.87 23.77 -11.45
CA LEU A 144 -21.45 23.44 -11.54
C LEU A 144 -20.62 24.24 -10.52
N MET A 145 -20.86 25.55 -10.41
CA MET A 145 -20.18 26.40 -9.43
C MET A 145 -20.51 26.01 -7.98
N ALA A 146 -21.77 25.70 -7.67
CA ALA A 146 -22.18 25.19 -6.37
C ALA A 146 -21.43 23.89 -6.02
N TYR A 147 -21.36 22.96 -6.98
CA TYR A 147 -20.62 21.70 -6.82
C TYR A 147 -19.11 21.93 -6.61
N ILE A 148 -18.46 22.78 -7.42
CA ILE A 148 -17.02 23.08 -7.29
C ILE A 148 -16.72 23.75 -5.95
N GLY A 149 -17.54 24.72 -5.54
CA GLY A 149 -17.41 25.39 -4.24
C GLY A 149 -17.54 24.40 -3.09
N TRP A 150 -18.52 23.50 -3.16
CA TRP A 150 -18.66 22.42 -2.18
C TRP A 150 -17.49 21.45 -2.19
N PHE A 151 -17.00 21.05 -3.37
CA PHE A 151 -15.84 20.18 -3.50
C PHE A 151 -14.64 20.76 -2.75
N LEU A 152 -14.33 22.04 -2.96
CA LEU A 152 -13.24 22.73 -2.27
C LEU A 152 -13.47 22.83 -0.75
N ALA A 153 -14.69 23.20 -0.33
CA ALA A 153 -15.05 23.27 1.08
C ALA A 153 -14.90 21.92 1.78
N ARG A 154 -15.37 20.84 1.15
CA ARG A 154 -15.26 19.47 1.67
C ARG A 154 -13.82 19.02 1.78
N GLU A 155 -12.99 19.31 0.77
CA GLU A 155 -11.57 18.96 0.77
C GLU A 155 -10.81 19.60 1.95
N LEU A 156 -11.18 20.81 2.34
CA LEU A 156 -10.50 21.57 3.41
C LEU A 156 -11.22 21.49 4.78
N ALA A 157 -12.42 20.90 4.85
CA ALA A 157 -13.29 20.93 6.03
C ALA A 157 -12.60 20.44 7.32
N ASP A 158 -11.66 19.51 7.20
CA ASP A 158 -10.93 18.90 8.31
C ASP A 158 -9.83 19.81 8.91
N VAL A 159 -9.54 20.96 8.31
CA VAL A 159 -8.61 22.00 8.78
C VAL A 159 -9.25 23.39 8.90
N MET A 160 -10.57 23.45 8.75
CA MET A 160 -11.36 24.67 8.96
C MET A 160 -11.71 24.87 10.45
N THR A 161 -12.61 25.82 10.71
CA THR A 161 -13.10 26.16 12.04
C THR A 161 -13.65 24.95 12.79
N LEU A 162 -13.76 25.08 14.12
CA LEU A 162 -14.29 24.01 14.96
C LEU A 162 -15.71 23.60 14.54
N ASP A 163 -16.54 24.56 14.11
CA ASP A 163 -17.92 24.29 13.71
C ASP A 163 -18.02 23.47 12.42
N VAL A 164 -17.20 23.79 11.41
CA VAL A 164 -17.10 22.98 10.18
C VAL A 164 -16.61 21.56 10.51
N ARG A 165 -15.58 21.43 11.36
CA ARG A 165 -15.08 20.12 11.80
C ARG A 165 -16.10 19.35 12.62
N ASN A 166 -16.93 20.01 13.42
CA ASN A 166 -18.02 19.38 14.16
C ASN A 166 -19.10 18.85 13.22
N ALA A 167 -19.46 19.62 12.17
CA ALA A 167 -20.38 19.17 11.14
C ALA A 167 -19.83 17.95 10.37
N LEU A 168 -18.54 17.97 10.01
CA LEU A 168 -17.85 16.84 9.38
C LEU A 168 -17.82 15.61 10.31
N ASN A 169 -17.48 15.80 11.58
CA ASN A 169 -17.49 14.75 12.59
C ASN A 169 -18.87 14.09 12.73
N ALA A 170 -19.94 14.89 12.74
CA ALA A 170 -21.31 14.39 12.83
C ALA A 170 -21.67 13.51 11.62
N PHE A 171 -21.26 13.93 10.42
CA PHE A 171 -21.44 13.13 9.20
C PHE A 171 -20.64 11.83 9.23
N LEU A 172 -19.34 11.88 9.53
CA LEU A 172 -18.48 10.69 9.51
C LEU A 172 -18.85 9.65 10.56
N ARG A 173 -19.41 10.05 11.70
CA ARG A 173 -19.95 9.12 12.72
C ARG A 173 -21.07 8.22 12.18
N GLU A 174 -21.82 8.73 11.21
CA GLU A 174 -22.96 8.02 10.61
C GLU A 174 -22.57 7.30 9.31
N ALA A 175 -21.69 7.92 8.50
CA ALA A 175 -21.24 7.38 7.21
C ALA A 175 -20.24 6.23 7.33
N SER A 176 -19.40 6.27 8.35
CA SER A 176 -18.37 5.26 8.64
C SER A 176 -18.61 4.71 10.03
N LYS A 177 -18.56 3.38 10.23
CA LYS A 177 -18.75 2.80 11.57
C LYS A 177 -17.90 3.57 12.62
N PRO A 178 -18.46 3.92 13.79
CA PRO A 178 -18.17 5.16 14.55
C PRO A 178 -16.82 5.25 15.30
N ARG A 179 -15.67 4.96 14.64
CA ARG A 179 -14.36 4.85 15.32
C ARG A 179 -13.27 5.83 14.89
N ILE A 180 -13.57 6.83 14.05
CA ILE A 180 -12.56 7.84 13.67
C ILE A 180 -13.06 9.22 14.11
N SER A 181 -12.49 9.72 15.22
CA SER A 181 -12.67 11.11 15.65
C SER A 181 -11.91 12.03 14.68
N VAL A 182 -12.48 13.16 14.22
CA VAL A 182 -11.72 14.21 13.49
C VAL A 182 -11.31 15.37 14.41
N ASN A 183 -11.20 15.11 15.72
CA ASN A 183 -10.61 16.08 16.64
C ASN A 183 -9.18 16.39 16.22
N LEU A 184 -8.82 17.68 16.17
CA LEU A 184 -7.43 18.11 16.01
C LEU A 184 -6.73 17.97 17.36
N ASP A 185 -6.33 16.75 17.71
CA ASP A 185 -5.34 16.51 18.76
C ASP A 185 -3.93 16.47 18.13
N PRO A 186 -2.85 16.57 18.93
CA PRO A 186 -1.49 16.58 18.38
C PRO A 186 -1.17 15.40 17.45
N MET A 187 -1.73 14.21 17.71
CA MET A 187 -1.52 13.04 16.87
C MET A 187 -2.20 13.19 15.51
N LYS A 188 -3.43 13.70 15.46
CA LYS A 188 -4.11 13.94 14.17
C LYS A 188 -3.45 15.05 13.36
N CYS A 189 -2.83 16.02 14.03
CA CYS A 189 -2.00 17.01 13.35
C CYS A 189 -0.79 16.33 12.67
N ILE A 190 -0.12 15.39 13.36
CA ILE A 190 0.96 14.60 12.76
C ILE A 190 0.44 13.76 11.58
N GLU A 191 -0.69 13.07 11.73
CA GLU A 191 -1.30 12.29 10.64
C GLU A 191 -1.60 13.13 9.40
N LYS A 192 -1.97 14.41 9.56
CA LYS A 192 -2.15 15.34 8.43
C LYS A 192 -0.85 15.75 7.74
N LEU A 193 0.30 15.65 8.44
CA LEU A 193 1.61 15.91 7.85
C LEU A 193 2.14 14.69 7.10
N ILE A 194 1.94 13.47 7.62
CA ILE A 194 2.60 12.24 7.12
C ILE A 194 1.69 11.15 6.55
N GLY A 195 0.37 11.22 6.73
CA GLY A 195 -0.55 10.17 6.31
C GLY A 195 -0.69 10.04 4.78
N TYR A 196 -1.64 9.23 4.32
CA TYR A 196 -1.91 8.97 2.90
C TYR A 196 -2.16 10.25 2.05
N HIS A 197 -2.58 11.34 2.71
CA HIS A 197 -2.71 12.69 2.12
C HIS A 197 -1.84 13.74 2.83
N GLY A 198 -0.73 13.30 3.40
CA GLY A 198 0.21 14.13 4.14
C GLY A 198 0.73 15.29 3.29
N ILE A 199 0.62 16.50 3.83
CA ILE A 199 1.06 17.73 3.15
C ILE A 199 2.57 17.96 3.22
N MET A 200 3.25 17.37 4.20
CA MET A 200 4.69 17.56 4.46
C MET A 200 5.44 16.22 4.57
N GLU A 201 4.96 15.20 3.88
CA GLU A 201 5.43 13.82 3.98
C GLU A 201 6.95 13.70 3.75
N LYS A 202 7.49 14.29 2.68
CA LYS A 202 8.93 14.27 2.34
C LYS A 202 9.79 14.96 3.41
N ALA A 203 9.37 16.09 3.95
CA ALA A 203 10.07 16.77 5.04
C ALA A 203 10.13 15.90 6.31
N ILE A 204 9.05 15.21 6.67
CA ILE A 204 9.07 14.33 7.85
C ILE A 204 9.86 13.05 7.57
N GLN A 205 9.84 12.52 6.34
CA GLN A 205 10.73 11.42 5.93
C GLN A 205 12.20 11.80 6.14
N TYR A 206 12.63 12.99 5.69
CA TYR A 206 13.97 13.50 5.93
C TYR A 206 14.31 13.57 7.43
N LEU A 207 13.43 14.17 8.24
CA LEU A 207 13.64 14.25 9.69
C LEU A 207 13.72 12.85 10.32
N TYR A 208 12.89 11.90 9.93
CA TYR A 208 12.94 10.54 10.44
C TYR A 208 14.26 9.85 10.08
N LEU A 209 14.66 9.89 8.81
CA LEU A 209 15.86 9.21 8.32
C LEU A 209 17.13 9.81 8.95
N THR A 210 17.23 11.14 9.00
CA THR A 210 18.39 11.83 9.59
C THR A 210 18.52 11.59 11.10
N ASN A 211 17.44 11.28 11.81
CA ASN A 211 17.48 11.00 13.25
C ASN A 211 17.56 9.52 13.60
N PHE A 212 16.89 8.64 12.85
CA PHE A 212 16.64 7.25 13.26
C PHE A 212 17.11 6.19 12.26
N PHE A 213 17.26 6.51 10.97
CA PHE A 213 17.62 5.55 9.93
C PHE A 213 18.50 6.19 8.85
N LYS A 214 19.76 6.47 9.23
CA LYS A 214 20.75 7.20 8.43
C LYS A 214 21.31 6.35 7.28
N ASP A 215 22.23 6.94 6.50
CA ASP A 215 22.82 6.32 5.31
C ASP A 215 23.38 4.91 5.54
N ASP A 216 24.18 4.72 6.60
CA ASP A 216 24.75 3.40 6.93
C ASP A 216 23.67 2.34 7.21
N SER A 217 22.55 2.74 7.82
CA SER A 217 21.39 1.85 8.06
C SER A 217 20.73 1.44 6.75
N ILE A 218 20.57 2.38 5.81
CA ILE A 218 20.04 2.12 4.46
C ILE A 218 20.95 1.15 3.72
N ASP A 219 22.27 1.39 3.72
CA ASP A 219 23.24 0.53 3.06
C ASP A 219 23.28 -0.87 3.66
N LYS A 220 23.32 -0.97 5.00
CA LYS A 220 23.36 -2.25 5.68
C LYS A 220 22.09 -3.07 5.43
N ALA A 221 20.92 -2.44 5.49
CA ALA A 221 19.64 -3.12 5.29
C ALA A 221 19.44 -3.56 3.83
N SER A 222 19.70 -2.67 2.86
CA SER A 222 19.50 -2.95 1.43
C SER A 222 20.43 -4.03 0.86
N ASN A 223 21.57 -4.28 1.52
CA ASN A 223 22.51 -5.34 1.14
C ASN A 223 21.97 -6.77 1.25
N VAL A 224 20.77 -7.01 1.81
CA VAL A 224 20.11 -8.34 1.75
C VAL A 224 19.56 -8.67 0.36
N SER A 225 19.26 -7.65 -0.44
CA SER A 225 18.51 -7.77 -1.71
C SER A 225 19.26 -8.60 -2.76
N GLY A 226 20.56 -8.36 -2.94
CA GLY A 226 21.38 -9.06 -3.94
C GLY A 226 21.47 -10.57 -3.70
N PRO A 227 21.86 -11.01 -2.50
CA PRO A 227 21.86 -12.43 -2.13
C PRO A 227 20.48 -13.08 -2.29
N LEU A 228 19.41 -12.41 -1.83
CA LEU A 228 18.05 -12.95 -1.95
C LEU A 228 17.60 -13.08 -3.41
N ARG A 229 17.88 -12.09 -4.27
CA ARG A 229 17.60 -12.18 -5.71
C ARG A 229 18.23 -13.43 -6.32
N THR A 230 19.48 -13.70 -5.98
CA THR A 230 20.21 -14.89 -6.44
C THR A 230 19.57 -16.18 -5.95
N ILE A 231 19.18 -16.25 -4.67
CA ILE A 231 18.52 -17.43 -4.11
C ILE A 231 17.15 -17.67 -4.76
N PHE A 232 16.34 -16.64 -4.99
CA PHE A 232 15.05 -16.79 -5.68
C PHE A 232 15.24 -17.21 -7.13
N TYR A 233 16.21 -16.66 -7.86
CA TYR A 233 16.55 -17.10 -9.21
C TYR A 233 16.90 -18.60 -9.23
N ASN A 234 17.77 -19.05 -8.32
CA ASN A 234 18.16 -20.46 -8.21
C ASN A 234 16.98 -21.36 -7.83
N PHE A 235 16.12 -20.92 -6.92
CA PHE A 235 14.90 -21.62 -6.55
C PHE A 235 13.98 -21.82 -7.77
N ILE A 236 13.71 -20.76 -8.54
CA ILE A 236 12.86 -20.85 -9.73
C ILE A 236 13.48 -21.79 -10.78
N ALA A 237 14.80 -21.72 -10.98
CA ALA A 237 15.48 -22.54 -11.98
C ALA A 237 15.61 -24.03 -11.61
N ARG A 238 15.62 -24.36 -10.30
CA ARG A 238 15.93 -25.72 -9.82
C ARG A 238 14.72 -26.49 -9.31
N ASN A 239 13.58 -25.85 -9.09
CA ASN A 239 12.41 -26.56 -8.60
C ASN A 239 11.90 -27.57 -9.64
N THR A 240 11.30 -28.66 -9.16
CA THR A 240 10.86 -29.79 -9.99
C THR A 240 9.35 -29.78 -10.27
N TRP A 241 8.68 -28.67 -9.92
CA TRP A 241 7.22 -28.64 -9.85
C TRP A 241 6.57 -27.58 -10.71
N MET A 242 7.32 -26.56 -11.11
CA MET A 242 6.94 -25.68 -12.21
C MET A 242 7.29 -26.35 -13.54
N ASP A 243 6.34 -26.36 -14.48
CA ASP A 243 6.65 -26.64 -15.88
C ASP A 243 7.53 -25.53 -16.49
N VAL A 244 8.16 -25.84 -17.63
CA VAL A 244 9.10 -24.93 -18.32
C VAL A 244 8.47 -23.58 -18.61
N GLU A 245 7.21 -23.55 -19.07
CA GLU A 245 6.50 -22.30 -19.37
C GLU A 245 6.34 -21.42 -18.13
N THR A 246 5.94 -22.00 -17.00
CA THR A 246 5.78 -21.28 -15.74
C THR A 246 7.13 -20.82 -15.20
N GLN A 247 8.17 -21.66 -15.28
CA GLN A 247 9.52 -21.29 -14.87
C GLN A 247 10.03 -20.07 -15.64
N ASP A 248 9.86 -20.04 -16.96
CA ASP A 248 10.35 -18.93 -17.79
C ASP A 248 9.61 -17.63 -17.50
N LYS A 249 8.28 -17.69 -17.29
CA LYS A 249 7.49 -16.53 -16.85
C LYS A 249 7.92 -16.04 -15.47
N THR A 250 8.12 -16.93 -14.50
CA THR A 250 8.56 -16.56 -13.15
C THR A 250 10.00 -16.03 -13.12
N LYS A 251 10.91 -16.55 -13.95
CA LYS A 251 12.26 -15.99 -14.14
C LYS A 251 12.20 -14.57 -14.65
N LYS A 252 11.37 -14.31 -15.67
CA LYS A 252 11.16 -12.96 -16.20
C LYS A 252 10.58 -12.01 -15.14
N TRP A 253 9.62 -12.47 -14.34
CA TRP A 253 9.13 -11.70 -13.19
C TRP A 253 10.25 -11.37 -12.19
N ASN A 254 11.08 -12.35 -11.82
CA ASN A 254 12.20 -12.14 -10.88
C ASN A 254 13.27 -11.17 -11.43
N GLN A 255 13.45 -11.10 -12.76
CA GLN A 255 14.32 -10.11 -13.40
C GLN A 255 13.78 -8.69 -13.29
N TYR A 256 12.45 -8.50 -13.42
CA TYR A 256 11.83 -7.18 -13.28
C TYR A 256 11.66 -6.73 -11.83
N LEU A 257 11.55 -7.67 -10.89
CA LEU A 257 11.35 -7.41 -9.47
C LEU A 257 12.39 -6.43 -8.92
N GLN A 258 11.95 -5.33 -8.32
CA GLN A 258 12.80 -4.41 -7.56
C GLN A 258 12.71 -4.71 -6.06
N TYR A 259 13.83 -4.54 -5.34
CA TYR A 259 13.88 -4.68 -3.89
C TYR A 259 14.16 -3.31 -3.28
N HIS A 260 13.17 -2.80 -2.56
CA HIS A 260 13.21 -1.50 -1.91
C HIS A 260 13.26 -1.74 -0.41
N VAL A 261 14.45 -1.65 0.17
CA VAL A 261 14.70 -1.97 1.58
C VAL A 261 15.32 -0.77 2.29
N GLY A 262 14.65 -0.29 3.33
CA GLY A 262 15.01 0.93 4.06
C GLY A 262 14.33 2.15 3.45
N ALA A 263 15.09 2.94 2.71
CA ALA A 263 14.61 4.19 2.11
C ALA A 263 15.49 4.61 0.92
N GLU A 264 14.96 5.51 0.09
CA GLU A 264 15.74 6.16 -0.96
C GLU A 264 16.77 7.13 -0.36
N LYS A 265 18.05 6.99 -0.71
CA LYS A 265 19.11 7.88 -0.22
C LYS A 265 18.89 9.36 -0.53
N LYS A 266 18.21 9.69 -1.63
CA LYS A 266 17.87 11.08 -1.98
C LYS A 266 17.02 11.78 -0.90
N LEU A 267 16.29 11.02 -0.08
CA LEU A 267 15.53 11.56 1.05
C LEU A 267 16.40 12.03 2.21
N LEU A 268 17.70 11.78 2.20
CA LEU A 268 18.69 12.35 3.13
C LEU A 268 19.29 13.67 2.62
N ASN A 269 18.98 14.10 1.40
CA ASN A 269 19.48 15.34 0.82
C ASN A 269 18.48 16.48 1.07
N GLU A 270 18.86 17.45 1.89
CA GLU A 270 17.99 18.59 2.23
C GLU A 270 17.60 19.44 1.01
N ASP A 271 18.49 19.62 0.03
CA ASP A 271 18.19 20.38 -1.20
C ASP A 271 17.14 19.66 -2.04
N TYR A 272 17.24 18.33 -2.17
CA TYR A 272 16.21 17.52 -2.82
C TYR A 272 14.86 17.70 -2.11
N ILE A 273 14.85 17.71 -0.77
CA ILE A 273 13.62 17.91 0.02
C ILE A 273 13.05 19.31 -0.20
N ARG A 274 13.89 20.36 -0.22
CA ARG A 274 13.46 21.73 -0.53
C ARG A 274 12.83 21.83 -1.90
N GLU A 275 13.38 21.14 -2.90
CA GLU A 275 12.81 21.10 -4.24
C GLU A 275 11.40 20.49 -4.27
N GLN A 276 11.07 19.54 -3.39
CA GLN A 276 9.73 18.96 -3.29
C GLN A 276 8.66 19.97 -2.83
N TYR A 277 9.05 21.16 -2.37
CA TYR A 277 8.16 22.21 -1.87
C TYR A 277 8.31 23.54 -2.61
N ASN A 278 9.05 23.57 -3.73
CA ASN A 278 9.36 24.80 -4.45
C ASN A 278 8.22 25.39 -5.30
N LYS A 279 7.06 24.71 -5.38
CA LYS A 279 5.86 25.21 -6.06
C LYS A 279 4.88 25.89 -5.11
N ILE A 280 5.19 25.93 -3.81
CA ILE A 280 4.37 26.65 -2.83
C ILE A 280 4.55 28.15 -3.07
N LEU A 281 3.45 28.84 -3.40
CA LEU A 281 3.45 30.29 -3.51
C LEU A 281 3.69 30.92 -2.13
N PRO A 282 4.44 32.03 -2.03
CA PRO A 282 4.63 32.74 -0.77
C PRO A 282 3.28 33.11 -0.14
N LEU A 283 3.00 32.53 1.02
CA LEU A 283 1.82 32.84 1.81
C LEU A 283 2.16 33.87 2.89
N PRO A 284 1.35 34.93 3.09
CA PRO A 284 1.47 35.82 4.24
C PRO A 284 1.50 35.04 5.55
N LYS A 285 2.24 35.52 6.55
CA LYS A 285 2.41 34.84 7.84
C LYS A 285 1.07 34.60 8.55
N GLU A 286 0.12 35.49 8.35
CA GLU A 286 -1.24 35.49 8.90
C GLU A 286 -2.25 34.69 8.05
N SER A 287 -1.79 33.95 7.03
CA SER A 287 -2.65 33.11 6.20
C SER A 287 -3.40 32.07 7.02
N SER A 288 -4.63 31.77 6.61
CA SER A 288 -5.46 30.78 7.29
C SER A 288 -4.91 29.36 7.10
N LEU A 289 -5.17 28.47 8.07
CA LEU A 289 -4.76 27.07 7.98
C LEU A 289 -5.29 26.36 6.71
N PRO A 290 -6.56 26.56 6.27
CA PRO A 290 -7.04 26.03 4.99
C PRO A 290 -6.23 26.51 3.79
N LEU A 291 -5.78 27.76 3.77
CA LEU A 291 -4.96 28.30 2.67
C LEU A 291 -3.58 27.64 2.62
N TYR A 292 -2.94 27.42 3.78
CA TYR A 292 -1.71 26.63 3.85
C TYR A 292 -1.92 25.20 3.32
N PHE A 293 -2.96 24.51 3.78
CA PHE A 293 -3.25 23.15 3.32
C PHE A 293 -3.51 23.08 1.81
N HIS A 294 -4.26 24.05 1.28
CA HIS A 294 -4.50 24.16 -0.15
C HIS A 294 -3.18 24.34 -0.92
N ALA A 295 -2.32 25.29 -0.52
CA ALA A 295 -1.05 25.54 -1.20
C ALA A 295 -0.09 24.34 -1.18
N TYR A 296 -0.02 23.60 -0.08
CA TYR A 296 0.81 22.40 -0.01
C TYR A 296 0.24 21.23 -0.84
N ARG A 297 -1.09 21.07 -0.89
CA ARG A 297 -1.74 20.08 -1.75
C ARG A 297 -1.54 20.41 -3.23
N GLU A 298 -1.66 21.69 -3.60
CA GLU A 298 -1.38 22.17 -4.95
C GLU A 298 0.08 21.92 -5.33
N ASN A 299 1.03 22.24 -4.44
CA ASN A 299 2.43 21.88 -4.64
C ASN A 299 2.59 20.36 -4.87
N LYS A 300 1.96 19.51 -4.06
CA LYS A 300 2.03 18.04 -4.24
C LYS A 300 1.48 17.60 -5.60
N PHE A 301 0.42 18.23 -6.09
CA PHE A 301 -0.13 17.98 -7.41
C PHE A 301 0.84 18.41 -8.52
N LEU A 302 1.37 19.63 -8.46
CA LEU A 302 2.32 20.15 -9.45
C LEU A 302 3.64 19.37 -9.47
N GLN A 303 4.15 18.90 -8.33
CA GLN A 303 5.33 18.04 -8.27
C GLN A 303 5.11 16.69 -8.98
N LYS A 304 3.90 16.12 -8.89
CA LYS A 304 3.56 14.90 -9.66
C LYS A 304 3.55 15.19 -11.15
N LEU A 305 2.98 16.32 -11.56
CA LEU A 305 2.94 16.72 -12.97
C LEU A 305 4.31 17.09 -13.54
N LYS A 306 5.27 17.52 -12.71
CA LYS A 306 6.68 17.72 -13.13
C LYS A 306 7.34 16.42 -13.61
N ASN A 307 6.82 15.26 -13.22
CA ASN A 307 7.31 13.99 -13.75
C ASN A 307 6.82 13.70 -15.18
N PHE A 308 5.95 14.54 -15.73
CA PHE A 308 5.53 14.45 -17.13
C PHE A 308 6.74 14.59 -18.06
N GLY A 309 6.84 13.71 -19.06
CA GLY A 309 7.99 13.68 -19.98
C GLY A 309 9.29 13.12 -19.38
N THR A 310 9.33 12.77 -18.09
CA THR A 310 10.50 12.11 -17.49
C THR A 310 10.50 10.61 -17.81
N PRO A 311 11.66 9.99 -18.07
CA PRO A 311 11.73 8.54 -18.30
C PRO A 311 11.22 7.75 -17.10
N TYR A 312 10.40 6.73 -17.36
CA TYR A 312 10.00 5.77 -16.34
C TYR A 312 11.19 4.86 -16.00
N ILE A 313 11.73 5.01 -14.78
CA ILE A 313 12.83 4.18 -14.27
C ILE A 313 12.28 3.37 -13.10
N ALA A 314 12.04 2.06 -13.32
CA ALA A 314 11.38 1.20 -12.33
C ALA A 314 12.09 1.16 -10.96
N SER A 315 13.43 1.25 -10.93
CA SER A 315 14.23 1.25 -9.69
C SER A 315 14.05 2.52 -8.85
N ASP A 316 13.54 3.60 -9.45
CA ASP A 316 13.40 4.91 -8.81
C ASP A 316 11.98 5.12 -8.25
N ILE A 317 11.10 4.13 -8.42
CA ILE A 317 9.70 4.22 -8.03
C ILE A 317 9.49 3.48 -6.73
N TRP A 318 9.39 4.26 -5.66
CA TRP A 318 9.13 3.76 -4.31
C TRP A 318 7.67 4.04 -3.94
N PRO A 319 6.76 3.08 -4.15
CA PRO A 319 5.33 3.27 -3.89
C PRO A 319 4.99 3.35 -2.40
N LEU A 320 5.87 2.84 -1.52
CA LEU A 320 5.65 2.82 -0.09
C LEU A 320 6.52 3.87 0.61
N SER A 321 5.92 4.65 1.50
CA SER A 321 6.65 5.63 2.30
C SER A 321 7.63 4.91 3.25
N PRO A 322 8.87 5.39 3.45
CA PRO A 322 9.79 4.80 4.40
C PRO A 322 9.33 4.97 5.86
N LEU A 323 8.27 5.74 6.13
CA LEU A 323 7.66 5.85 7.46
C LEU A 323 6.68 4.71 7.77
N GLU A 324 6.29 3.92 6.77
CA GLU A 324 5.39 2.78 6.97
C GLU A 324 6.04 1.72 7.86
N THR A 325 5.22 1.02 8.63
CA THR A 325 5.68 0.05 9.64
C THR A 325 5.48 -1.40 9.21
N ARG A 326 5.00 -1.62 7.99
CA ARG A 326 4.75 -2.97 7.44
C ARG A 326 5.37 -3.11 6.06
N SER A 327 5.83 -4.31 5.77
CA SER A 327 6.31 -4.70 4.45
C SER A 327 5.17 -5.10 3.53
N GLU A 328 5.32 -4.82 2.23
CA GLU A 328 4.32 -5.15 1.22
C GLU A 328 4.99 -5.56 -0.10
N TYR A 329 4.32 -6.44 -0.85
CA TYR A 329 4.63 -6.65 -2.26
C TYR A 329 3.66 -5.80 -3.09
N ASN A 330 4.19 -4.90 -3.92
CA ASN A 330 3.37 -4.10 -4.81
C ASN A 330 3.26 -4.75 -6.19
N GLU A 331 2.08 -5.27 -6.53
CA GLU A 331 1.82 -5.93 -7.83
C GLU A 331 1.90 -4.98 -9.02
N HIS A 332 1.56 -3.71 -8.83
CA HIS A 332 1.52 -2.73 -9.92
C HIS A 332 2.93 -2.34 -10.38
N TYR A 333 3.85 -2.13 -9.42
CA TYR A 333 5.23 -1.74 -9.70
C TYR A 333 6.21 -2.92 -9.71
N ILE A 334 5.75 -4.12 -9.31
CA ILE A 334 6.56 -5.34 -9.20
C ILE A 334 7.74 -5.11 -8.25
N THR A 335 7.42 -4.73 -7.01
CA THR A 335 8.41 -4.37 -6.01
C THR A 335 8.19 -5.09 -4.69
N THR A 336 9.29 -5.45 -4.03
CA THR A 336 9.30 -5.90 -2.62
C THR A 336 9.66 -4.69 -1.75
N GLU A 337 8.72 -4.19 -0.97
CA GLU A 337 8.85 -2.97 -0.15
C GLU A 337 9.05 -3.32 1.33
N ILE A 338 10.23 -3.00 1.87
CA ILE A 338 10.58 -3.11 3.28
C ILE A 338 10.96 -1.71 3.80
N PRO A 339 10.00 -0.91 4.30
CA PRO A 339 10.24 0.48 4.66
C PRO A 339 11.10 0.63 5.94
N ALA A 340 11.81 1.74 6.06
CA ALA A 340 12.66 2.03 7.23
C ALA A 340 11.87 2.00 8.57
N GLY A 341 10.61 2.41 8.57
CA GLY A 341 9.70 2.34 9.70
C GLY A 341 9.43 0.91 10.18
N ALA A 342 9.51 -0.09 9.31
CA ALA A 342 9.45 -1.51 9.66
C ALA A 342 10.79 -2.05 10.19
N LEU A 343 11.89 -1.31 10.02
CA LEU A 343 13.26 -1.69 10.40
C LEU A 343 13.70 -1.05 11.71
N GLN A 344 12.81 -1.04 12.70
CA GLN A 344 13.09 -0.57 14.05
C GLN A 344 13.52 -1.73 14.97
N ARG A 345 14.01 -1.42 16.17
CA ARG A 345 14.30 -2.45 17.17
C ARG A 345 13.00 -3.19 17.55
N PRO A 346 13.01 -4.53 17.71
CA PRO A 346 14.18 -5.43 17.74
C PRO A 346 14.61 -5.99 16.37
N ILE A 347 14.01 -5.53 15.28
CA ILE A 347 14.20 -6.08 13.92
C ILE A 347 15.56 -5.70 13.35
N PHE A 348 16.02 -4.46 13.51
CA PHE A 348 17.26 -4.02 12.89
C PHE A 348 18.04 -2.99 13.70
N LYS A 349 19.36 -3.12 13.66
CA LYS A 349 20.36 -2.11 14.01
C LYS A 349 21.51 -2.19 13.01
N VAL A 350 22.15 -1.06 12.73
CA VAL A 350 23.29 -1.00 11.80
C VAL A 350 24.45 -1.92 12.21
N ASP A 351 24.71 -2.04 13.51
CA ASP A 351 25.79 -2.86 14.08
C ASP A 351 25.46 -4.36 14.15
N ASP A 352 24.26 -4.77 13.73
CA ASP A 352 23.87 -6.18 13.76
C ASP A 352 24.76 -7.02 12.82
N SER A 353 25.15 -8.20 13.30
CA SER A 353 25.85 -9.20 12.48
C SER A 353 24.98 -9.63 11.29
N TRP A 354 25.60 -10.10 10.21
CA TRP A 354 24.84 -10.56 9.04
C TRP A 354 23.86 -11.68 9.38
N SER A 355 24.20 -12.58 10.31
CA SER A 355 23.24 -13.59 10.79
C SER A 355 22.01 -12.96 11.46
N GLN A 356 22.17 -11.88 12.24
CA GLN A 356 21.01 -11.15 12.77
C GLN A 356 20.20 -10.48 11.66
N VAL A 357 20.87 -9.77 10.74
CA VAL A 357 20.22 -9.04 9.63
C VAL A 357 19.47 -9.99 8.69
N PHE A 358 20.04 -11.12 8.32
CA PHE A 358 19.32 -12.12 7.52
C PHE A 358 18.24 -12.85 8.33
N GLY A 359 18.47 -13.08 9.63
CA GLY A 359 17.44 -13.63 10.51
C GLY A 359 16.17 -12.76 10.54
N THR A 360 16.33 -11.44 10.44
CA THR A 360 15.24 -10.44 10.56
C THR A 360 14.86 -9.82 9.21
N VAL A 361 15.65 -8.89 8.71
CA VAL A 361 15.43 -8.14 7.45
C VAL A 361 15.40 -9.08 6.26
N GLY A 362 16.35 -10.03 6.19
CA GLY A 362 16.42 -10.99 5.08
C GLY A 362 15.21 -11.92 5.02
N SER A 363 14.76 -12.46 6.16
CA SER A 363 13.58 -13.34 6.21
C SER A 363 12.30 -12.59 5.87
N MET A 364 12.13 -11.37 6.40
CA MET A 364 11.01 -10.48 6.07
C MET A 364 11.00 -10.09 4.58
N THR A 365 12.16 -9.80 3.99
CA THR A 365 12.29 -9.53 2.56
C THR A 365 11.89 -10.74 1.74
N ALA A 366 12.37 -11.93 2.11
CA ALA A 366 12.07 -13.16 1.39
C ALA A 366 10.60 -13.61 1.53
N GLU A 367 9.98 -13.43 2.69
CA GLU A 367 8.54 -13.67 2.90
C GLU A 367 7.70 -12.77 2.00
N THR A 368 8.03 -11.47 1.95
CA THR A 368 7.33 -10.49 1.10
C THR A 368 7.52 -10.80 -0.39
N THR A 369 8.73 -11.14 -0.83
CA THR A 369 8.97 -11.59 -2.21
C THR A 369 8.19 -12.86 -2.54
N THR A 370 8.09 -13.82 -1.61
CA THR A 370 7.31 -15.04 -1.80
C THR A 370 5.82 -14.72 -1.99
N HIS A 371 5.30 -13.71 -1.27
CA HIS A 371 3.94 -13.22 -1.47
C HIS A 371 3.71 -12.78 -2.92
N GLY A 372 4.61 -11.98 -3.47
CA GLY A 372 4.54 -11.58 -4.87
C GLY A 372 4.55 -12.77 -5.83
N MET A 373 5.44 -13.74 -5.61
CA MET A 373 5.52 -14.92 -6.47
C MET A 373 4.18 -15.70 -6.55
N ILE A 374 3.47 -15.87 -5.42
CA ILE A 374 2.20 -16.61 -5.38
C ILE A 374 1.00 -15.81 -5.90
N GLU A 375 0.95 -14.50 -5.64
CA GLU A 375 -0.14 -13.63 -6.09
C GLU A 375 -0.03 -13.35 -7.59
N GLU A 376 1.18 -13.06 -8.09
CA GLU A 376 1.47 -12.92 -9.52
C GLU A 376 1.23 -14.23 -10.27
N GLY A 377 1.54 -15.37 -9.65
CA GLY A 377 1.21 -16.68 -10.20
C GLY A 377 -0.28 -17.03 -10.20
N ARG A 378 -1.13 -16.18 -9.60
CA ARG A 378 -2.57 -16.38 -9.37
C ARG A 378 -2.88 -17.72 -8.73
N LEU A 379 -2.13 -18.08 -7.69
CA LEU A 379 -2.31 -19.37 -7.02
C LEU A 379 -3.70 -19.53 -6.39
N TRP A 380 -4.19 -18.45 -5.78
CA TRP A 380 -5.44 -18.43 -5.00
C TRP A 380 -6.61 -17.78 -5.73
N ASN A 381 -6.37 -16.69 -6.46
CA ASN A 381 -7.41 -15.89 -7.09
C ASN A 381 -7.07 -15.62 -8.57
N ASP A 382 -7.84 -16.22 -9.48
CA ASP A 382 -7.66 -16.07 -10.91
C ASP A 382 -8.09 -14.68 -11.44
N HIS A 383 -8.80 -13.88 -10.63
CA HIS A 383 -9.29 -12.54 -11.00
C HIS A 383 -8.35 -11.39 -10.63
N ARG A 384 -7.28 -11.64 -9.86
CA ARG A 384 -6.27 -10.60 -9.59
C ARG A 384 -5.36 -10.40 -10.79
N ARG A 385 -4.97 -9.15 -11.05
CA ARG A 385 -4.11 -8.81 -12.19
C ARG A 385 -2.65 -9.01 -11.80
N GLY A 386 -2.09 -10.17 -12.14
CA GLY A 386 -0.63 -10.38 -12.16
C GLY A 386 -0.02 -10.10 -13.54
N LEU A 387 1.29 -9.84 -13.58
CA LEU A 387 2.15 -9.77 -14.77
C LEU A 387 2.13 -11.09 -15.56
N TYR A 388 1.97 -12.21 -14.87
CA TYR A 388 1.94 -13.54 -15.50
C TYR A 388 0.88 -14.43 -14.85
N GLU A 389 0.79 -15.69 -15.30
CA GLU A 389 -0.07 -16.70 -14.70
C GLU A 389 0.64 -18.06 -14.79
N TRP A 390 0.58 -18.83 -13.70
CA TRP A 390 1.04 -20.23 -13.70
C TRP A 390 0.08 -21.10 -14.50
N THR A 391 0.60 -22.10 -15.22
CA THR A 391 -0.29 -23.05 -15.89
C THR A 391 -1.17 -23.77 -14.87
N GLN A 392 -2.32 -24.28 -15.31
CA GLN A 392 -3.19 -25.09 -14.45
C GLN A 392 -2.50 -26.37 -13.95
N ALA A 393 -1.56 -26.92 -14.72
CA ALA A 393 -0.75 -28.06 -14.31
C ALA A 393 0.17 -27.68 -13.12
N THR A 394 0.92 -26.59 -13.25
CA THR A 394 1.79 -26.09 -12.16
C THR A 394 0.96 -25.72 -10.93
N LYS A 395 -0.16 -25.01 -11.08
CA LYS A 395 -1.08 -24.70 -9.96
C LYS A 395 -1.55 -25.97 -9.25
N LYS A 396 -1.94 -27.01 -9.99
CA LYS A 396 -2.39 -28.29 -9.43
C LYS A 396 -1.26 -29.03 -8.69
N ILE A 397 -0.08 -29.12 -9.28
CA ILE A 397 1.10 -29.77 -8.66
C ILE A 397 1.50 -29.01 -7.39
N PHE A 398 1.57 -27.69 -7.46
CA PHE A 398 1.92 -26.87 -6.29
C PHE A 398 0.89 -27.05 -5.17
N LYS A 399 -0.42 -27.00 -5.48
CA LYS A 399 -1.50 -27.27 -4.50
C LYS A 399 -1.41 -28.66 -3.89
N GLN A 400 -0.88 -29.66 -4.61
CA GLN A 400 -0.63 -30.99 -4.05
C GLN A 400 0.59 -30.99 -3.12
N ARG A 401 1.68 -30.33 -3.51
CA ARG A 401 2.92 -30.27 -2.73
C ARG A 401 2.73 -29.58 -1.40
N ILE A 402 2.07 -28.42 -1.37
CA ILE A 402 1.83 -27.66 -0.14
C ILE A 402 0.90 -28.37 0.87
N LYS A 403 0.30 -29.52 0.52
CA LYS A 403 -0.47 -30.33 1.49
C LYS A 403 0.42 -30.83 2.63
N CYS A 404 1.72 -31.01 2.41
CA CYS A 404 2.69 -31.37 3.43
C CYS A 404 2.79 -30.33 4.57
N LEU A 405 2.36 -29.08 4.34
CA LEU A 405 2.30 -28.02 5.35
C LEU A 405 1.09 -28.17 6.29
N LYS A 406 0.21 -29.13 6.02
CA LYS A 406 -0.87 -29.57 6.91
C LYS A 406 -0.38 -30.83 7.61
N GLN A 407 0.27 -30.67 8.77
CA GLN A 407 0.84 -31.78 9.54
C GLN A 407 -0.06 -32.11 10.73
N GLY A 408 -0.08 -33.38 11.14
CA GLY A 408 -0.93 -33.87 12.22
C GLY A 408 -2.34 -34.27 11.77
N ASP A 409 -3.02 -35.03 12.62
CA ASP A 409 -4.39 -35.51 12.36
C ASP A 409 -5.39 -34.35 12.43
N LYS A 410 -6.42 -34.40 11.58
CA LYS A 410 -7.53 -33.45 11.64
C LYS A 410 -8.30 -33.66 12.94
N ASP A 411 -8.06 -32.82 13.93
CA ASP A 411 -8.90 -32.81 15.13
C ASP A 411 -10.24 -32.14 14.82
N SER A 412 -11.33 -32.90 14.99
CA SER A 412 -12.72 -32.42 14.86
C SER A 412 -13.10 -31.31 15.85
N THR A 413 -12.28 -31.08 16.89
CA THR A 413 -12.41 -30.00 17.86
C THR A 413 -11.82 -28.66 17.40
N CYS A 414 -11.11 -28.61 16.26
CA CYS A 414 -10.63 -27.37 15.65
C CYS A 414 -11.81 -26.56 15.06
N ARG A 415 -12.65 -25.99 15.92
CA ARG A 415 -13.77 -25.10 15.56
C ARG A 415 -13.41 -23.65 15.90
N GLY A 416 -13.54 -22.78 14.90
CA GLY A 416 -13.40 -21.32 15.02
C GLY A 416 -12.11 -20.76 14.42
N SER A 417 -12.19 -19.57 13.83
CA SER A 417 -11.05 -18.75 13.45
C SER A 417 -10.74 -17.75 14.58
N GLY A 418 -9.47 -17.71 15.03
CA GLY A 418 -8.95 -16.68 15.92
C GLY A 418 -8.56 -17.11 17.36
N LYS A 419 -7.45 -16.51 17.83
CA LYS A 419 -6.90 -16.30 19.20
C LYS A 419 -6.87 -17.45 20.24
N ARG A 420 -7.51 -18.60 20.03
CA ARG A 420 -7.52 -19.76 20.96
C ARG A 420 -7.33 -21.11 20.26
N GLN A 421 -6.83 -21.12 19.04
CA GLN A 421 -6.49 -22.36 18.35
C GLN A 421 -5.27 -22.99 19.02
N SER A 422 -5.23 -24.32 19.20
CA SER A 422 -4.04 -25.03 19.69
C SER A 422 -2.96 -25.11 18.60
N PHE A 423 -1.71 -25.43 18.99
CA PHE A 423 -0.63 -25.59 18.02
C PHE A 423 -0.94 -26.74 17.06
N GLU A 424 -1.44 -27.87 17.57
CA GLU A 424 -1.85 -29.05 16.79
C GLU A 424 -2.96 -28.72 15.79
N CYS A 425 -3.89 -27.84 16.16
CA CYS A 425 -4.90 -27.33 15.24
C CYS A 425 -4.28 -26.42 14.17
N PHE A 426 -3.32 -25.55 14.51
CA PHE A 426 -2.60 -24.76 13.50
C PHE A 426 -1.83 -25.67 12.53
N GLU A 427 -1.15 -26.71 13.03
CA GLU A 427 -0.41 -27.66 12.20
C GLU A 427 -1.33 -28.34 11.18
N SER A 428 -2.51 -28.79 11.60
CA SER A 428 -3.48 -29.50 10.75
C SER A 428 -4.35 -28.56 9.88
N THR A 429 -4.44 -27.27 10.24
CA THR A 429 -5.21 -26.27 9.48
C THR A 429 -4.57 -25.98 8.13
N GLY A 430 -5.44 -25.74 7.15
CA GLY A 430 -5.03 -25.25 5.84
C GLY A 430 -6.18 -24.68 5.05
N ASP A 431 -6.90 -23.72 5.64
CA ASP A 431 -7.57 -22.71 4.84
C ASP A 431 -6.55 -21.96 3.98
N GLN A 432 -7.02 -21.23 2.97
CA GLN A 432 -6.13 -20.59 2.00
C GLN A 432 -5.22 -19.53 2.64
N ALA A 433 -5.70 -18.77 3.62
CA ALA A 433 -4.95 -17.69 4.24
C ALA A 433 -3.81 -18.21 5.12
N VAL A 434 -4.10 -19.18 6.00
CA VAL A 434 -3.10 -19.84 6.85
C VAL A 434 -2.10 -20.61 6.00
N LEU A 435 -2.55 -21.28 4.94
CA LEU A 435 -1.65 -22.00 4.05
C LEU A 435 -0.73 -21.05 3.27
N ALA A 436 -1.25 -19.91 2.80
CA ALA A 436 -0.44 -18.86 2.20
C ALA A 436 0.61 -18.33 3.19
N ALA A 437 0.25 -18.11 4.45
CA ALA A 437 1.20 -17.70 5.48
C ALA A 437 2.30 -18.75 5.72
N LYS A 438 1.93 -20.03 5.87
CA LYS A 438 2.89 -21.13 6.03
C LYS A 438 3.85 -21.24 4.83
N ILE A 439 3.38 -21.03 3.60
CA ILE A 439 4.23 -21.03 2.40
C ILE A 439 5.23 -19.88 2.45
N ARG A 440 4.77 -18.67 2.76
CA ARG A 440 5.65 -17.50 2.88
C ARG A 440 6.72 -17.71 3.95
N ASP A 441 6.34 -18.20 5.12
CA ASP A 441 7.29 -18.47 6.21
C ASP A 441 8.28 -19.56 5.81
N HIS A 442 7.79 -20.67 5.23
CA HIS A 442 8.61 -21.81 4.82
C HIS A 442 9.67 -21.42 3.78
N VAL A 443 9.26 -20.73 2.71
CA VAL A 443 10.17 -20.27 1.65
C VAL A 443 11.03 -19.12 2.15
N GLY A 444 10.46 -18.17 2.88
CA GLY A 444 11.16 -16.97 3.36
C GLY A 444 12.30 -17.30 4.33
N LEU A 445 12.06 -18.17 5.32
CA LEU A 445 13.09 -18.63 6.25
C LEU A 445 14.23 -19.34 5.53
N ARG A 446 13.91 -20.30 4.64
CA ARG A 446 14.90 -21.10 3.88
C ARG A 446 15.70 -20.23 2.92
N ALA A 447 15.04 -19.34 2.20
CA ALA A 447 15.69 -18.42 1.26
C ALA A 447 16.66 -17.48 1.97
N SER A 448 16.23 -16.87 3.09
CA SER A 448 17.11 -16.00 3.87
C SER A 448 18.26 -16.75 4.53
N PHE A 449 18.01 -17.96 5.04
CA PHE A 449 19.05 -18.79 5.61
C PHE A 449 20.11 -19.16 4.56
N ALA A 450 19.68 -19.57 3.36
CA ALA A 450 20.57 -19.87 2.26
C ALA A 450 21.40 -18.63 1.83
N ALA A 451 20.77 -17.45 1.76
CA ALA A 451 21.46 -16.19 1.48
C ALA A 451 22.51 -15.83 2.53
N ASN A 452 22.19 -16.00 3.83
CA ASN A 452 23.15 -15.82 4.92
C ASN A 452 24.31 -16.82 4.83
N ALA A 453 24.02 -18.10 4.54
CA ALA A 453 25.04 -19.14 4.44
C ALA A 453 26.02 -18.85 3.29
N ALA A 454 25.52 -18.42 2.12
CA ALA A 454 26.35 -17.99 1.00
C ALA A 454 27.27 -16.84 1.42
N ARG A 455 26.73 -15.80 2.07
CA ARG A 455 27.52 -14.64 2.52
C ARG A 455 28.55 -14.97 3.60
N VAL A 456 28.20 -15.84 4.56
CA VAL A 456 29.14 -16.26 5.62
C VAL A 456 30.26 -17.13 5.05
N SER A 457 30.00 -17.88 3.97
CA SER A 457 31.01 -18.71 3.31
C SER A 457 32.07 -17.91 2.54
N GLU A 458 31.76 -16.68 2.14
CA GLU A 458 32.71 -15.73 1.53
C GLU A 458 33.74 -15.17 2.53
N CYS A 459 33.49 -15.28 3.84
CA CYS A 459 34.41 -14.81 4.88
C CYS A 459 35.52 -15.83 5.18
N THR A 460 36.77 -15.47 4.89
CA THR A 460 37.96 -16.27 5.25
C THR A 460 38.41 -16.00 6.69
N CYS A 461 37.81 -16.66 7.67
CA CYS A 461 38.34 -16.65 9.05
C CYS A 461 39.44 -17.72 9.18
N GLN A 462 40.72 -17.29 9.30
CA GLN A 462 41.84 -18.20 9.59
C GLN A 462 41.90 -18.52 11.10
N GLY A 463 42.15 -19.79 11.45
CA GLY A 463 42.55 -20.20 12.80
C GLY A 463 41.44 -20.53 13.81
N VAL A 464 40.16 -20.63 13.41
CA VAL A 464 39.05 -20.94 14.34
C VAL A 464 38.28 -22.19 13.90
N ASN A 465 37.74 -22.94 14.88
CA ASN A 465 36.86 -24.09 14.64
C ASN A 465 35.64 -23.68 13.80
N LYS A 466 35.64 -24.07 12.52
CA LYS A 466 34.64 -23.67 11.53
C LYS A 466 33.24 -24.18 11.87
N GLU A 467 33.11 -25.36 12.48
CA GLU A 467 31.81 -25.95 12.81
C GLU A 467 31.14 -25.26 14.01
N GLU A 468 31.90 -24.91 15.06
CA GLU A 468 31.34 -24.18 16.21
C GLU A 468 30.90 -22.77 15.84
N ILE A 469 31.69 -22.05 15.03
CA ILE A 469 31.28 -20.73 14.51
C ILE A 469 30.02 -20.86 13.67
N LYS A 470 29.94 -21.87 12.78
CA LYS A 470 28.76 -22.12 11.95
C LYS A 470 27.52 -22.33 12.80
N LYS A 471 27.58 -23.22 13.80
CA LYS A 471 26.48 -23.45 14.76
C LYS A 471 26.11 -22.16 15.51
N ARG A 472 27.09 -21.38 15.98
CA ARG A 472 26.84 -20.09 16.64
C ARG A 472 26.12 -19.11 15.73
N ASN A 473 26.56 -18.95 14.48
CA ASN A 473 25.93 -18.07 13.51
C ASN A 473 24.50 -18.51 13.18
N MET A 474 24.27 -19.84 13.07
CA MET A 474 22.92 -20.39 12.89
C MET A 474 22.03 -20.10 14.10
N ARG A 475 22.51 -20.29 15.33
CA ARG A 475 21.78 -19.91 16.56
C ARG A 475 21.41 -18.43 16.54
N VAL A 476 22.35 -17.55 16.21
CA VAL A 476 22.12 -16.10 16.10
C VAL A 476 21.07 -15.78 15.04
N PHE A 477 21.14 -16.40 13.87
CA PHE A 477 20.15 -16.23 12.80
C PHE A 477 18.74 -16.60 13.28
N PHE A 478 18.58 -17.80 13.82
CA PHE A 478 17.29 -18.32 14.26
C PHE A 478 16.72 -17.55 15.44
N THR A 479 17.55 -17.18 16.43
CA THR A 479 17.11 -16.32 17.53
C THR A 479 16.65 -14.95 17.02
N SER A 480 17.31 -14.40 16.00
CA SER A 480 16.93 -13.11 15.42
C SER A 480 15.64 -13.21 14.61
N PHE A 481 15.43 -14.30 13.88
CA PHE A 481 14.16 -14.61 13.23
C PHE A 481 13.00 -14.61 14.22
N VAL A 482 13.14 -15.34 15.34
CA VAL A 482 12.10 -15.40 16.39
C VAL A 482 11.82 -14.00 16.99
N LYS A 483 12.86 -13.21 17.28
CA LYS A 483 12.72 -11.86 17.86
C LYS A 483 11.81 -10.94 17.07
N ARG A 484 11.76 -11.08 15.74
CA ARG A 484 10.88 -10.28 14.87
C ARG A 484 9.39 -10.48 15.17
N TYR A 485 9.02 -11.65 15.70
CA TYR A 485 7.63 -12.00 16.03
C TYR A 485 7.30 -11.77 17.51
N CYS A 486 8.19 -11.16 18.30
CA CYS A 486 8.00 -10.90 19.73
C CYS A 486 7.48 -9.47 20.01
N ASP A 487 6.62 -8.95 19.14
CA ASP A 487 5.97 -7.65 19.32
C ASP A 487 5.01 -7.63 20.53
N PRO A 488 4.80 -6.51 21.24
CA PRO A 488 3.78 -6.42 22.30
C PRO A 488 2.37 -6.88 21.86
N ASP A 489 2.04 -6.73 20.58
CA ASP A 489 0.77 -7.17 20.00
C ASP A 489 0.84 -8.56 19.34
N ALA A 490 1.95 -9.29 19.53
CA ALA A 490 2.14 -10.63 18.97
C ALA A 490 1.02 -11.59 19.38
N THR A 491 0.55 -12.37 18.41
CA THR A 491 -0.58 -13.27 18.59
C THR A 491 -0.12 -14.71 18.83
N VAL A 492 -1.03 -15.55 19.34
CA VAL A 492 -0.83 -17.00 19.42
C VAL A 492 -0.54 -17.60 18.03
N GLU A 493 -1.13 -17.02 16.98
CA GLU A 493 -0.87 -17.44 15.60
C GLU A 493 0.58 -17.14 15.18
N ASP A 494 1.14 -15.99 15.57
CA ASP A 494 2.54 -15.65 15.29
C ASP A 494 3.50 -16.65 15.96
N GLN A 495 3.21 -17.01 17.22
CA GLN A 495 3.95 -18.05 17.93
C GLN A 495 3.87 -19.39 17.18
N HIS A 496 2.68 -19.78 16.70
CA HIS A 496 2.50 -21.03 15.97
C HIS A 496 3.21 -21.05 14.63
N ARG A 497 3.17 -19.93 13.88
CA ARG A 497 3.90 -19.77 12.61
C ARG A 497 5.39 -19.97 12.82
N VAL A 498 5.97 -19.29 13.81
CA VAL A 498 7.39 -19.42 14.18
C VAL A 498 7.73 -20.85 14.58
N ASN A 499 6.97 -21.45 15.50
CA ASN A 499 7.25 -22.80 15.95
C ASN A 499 7.16 -23.83 14.81
N PHE A 500 6.16 -23.72 13.95
CA PHE A 500 5.95 -24.64 12.82
C PHE A 500 7.08 -24.56 11.80
N VAL A 501 7.45 -23.36 11.37
CA VAL A 501 8.50 -23.19 10.35
C VAL A 501 9.88 -23.63 10.88
N MET A 502 10.14 -23.42 12.17
CA MET A 502 11.40 -23.80 12.82
C MET A 502 11.47 -25.30 13.08
N LYS A 503 10.39 -25.91 13.58
CA LYS A 503 10.27 -27.36 13.81
C LYS A 503 10.55 -28.17 12.55
N THR A 504 10.13 -27.66 11.39
CA THR A 504 10.29 -28.33 10.09
C THR A 504 11.62 -28.05 9.41
N PHE A 505 12.52 -27.25 10.00
CA PHE A 505 13.77 -26.88 9.35
C PHE A 505 14.96 -27.57 10.02
N LYS A 506 15.60 -28.51 9.31
CA LYS A 506 16.67 -29.36 9.85
C LYS A 506 17.82 -28.55 10.44
N GLU A 507 18.18 -27.45 9.80
CA GLU A 507 19.24 -26.53 10.18
C GLU A 507 18.99 -25.94 11.56
N PHE A 508 17.73 -25.69 11.93
CA PHE A 508 17.38 -25.26 13.28
C PHE A 508 17.68 -26.36 14.31
N SER A 509 17.25 -27.60 14.06
CA SER A 509 17.53 -28.72 14.96
C SER A 509 19.03 -29.00 15.10
N VAL A 510 19.81 -28.82 14.02
CA VAL A 510 21.29 -28.93 14.06
C VAL A 510 21.91 -27.79 14.87
N ALA A 511 21.41 -26.55 14.72
CA ALA A 511 21.93 -25.40 15.45
C ALA A 511 21.70 -25.54 16.97
N PHE A 512 20.51 -25.97 17.39
CA PHE A 512 20.14 -26.07 18.80
C PHE A 512 20.30 -27.47 19.40
N GLU A 513 20.83 -28.41 18.63
CA GLU A 513 21.11 -29.78 19.07
C GLU A 513 19.87 -30.45 19.65
N CYS A 514 18.72 -30.27 18.97
CA CYS A 514 17.46 -30.83 19.43
C CYS A 514 17.52 -32.37 19.46
N GLU A 515 17.09 -32.95 20.58
CA GLU A 515 17.01 -34.40 20.76
C GLU A 515 15.87 -35.01 19.93
N GLU A 516 16.04 -36.28 19.50
CA GLU A 516 14.97 -37.04 18.85
C GLU A 516 13.72 -37.13 19.74
N GLY A 517 12.54 -37.00 19.13
CA GLY A 517 11.26 -37.04 19.85
C GLY A 517 10.86 -35.75 20.56
N THR A 518 11.69 -34.70 20.56
CA THR A 518 11.30 -33.39 21.10
C THR A 518 10.33 -32.66 20.17
N LYS A 519 9.42 -31.84 20.75
CA LYS A 519 8.37 -31.11 19.98
C LYS A 519 8.91 -30.26 18.84
N MET A 520 10.13 -29.73 19.00
CA MET A 520 10.78 -28.81 18.07
C MET A 520 11.72 -29.48 17.07
N LYS A 521 11.75 -30.82 17.03
CA LYS A 521 12.47 -31.61 16.04
C LYS A 521 11.50 -32.38 15.17
N GLY A 522 10.99 -31.71 14.13
CA GLY A 522 10.15 -32.32 13.10
C GLY A 522 10.95 -32.72 11.87
N GLN A 523 10.27 -33.37 10.92
CA GLN A 523 10.83 -33.66 9.60
C GLN A 523 10.30 -32.67 8.58
N ASP A 524 11.20 -32.18 7.71
CA ASP A 524 10.78 -31.48 6.50
C ASP A 524 10.30 -32.50 5.47
N ILE A 525 8.99 -32.66 5.38
CA ILE A 525 8.36 -33.51 4.36
C ILE A 525 7.90 -32.69 3.13
N CYS A 526 8.28 -31.41 3.07
CA CYS A 526 7.83 -30.47 2.05
C CYS A 526 8.89 -30.20 0.98
N ASP A 527 8.74 -30.84 -0.18
CA ASP A 527 9.52 -30.48 -1.37
C ASP A 527 8.87 -29.28 -2.09
N ILE A 528 9.03 -28.09 -1.51
CA ILE A 528 8.59 -26.80 -2.06
C ILE A 528 9.80 -26.03 -2.60
N MET A 529 10.81 -25.81 -1.76
CA MET A 529 12.08 -25.16 -2.12
C MET A 529 13.20 -26.21 -2.13
N PRO A 530 14.01 -26.32 -3.19
CA PRO A 530 15.11 -27.27 -3.23
C PRO A 530 16.11 -27.03 -2.08
N GLN A 531 16.67 -28.11 -1.53
CA GLN A 531 17.56 -28.03 -0.36
C GLN A 531 18.94 -27.43 -0.70
N ASP A 532 19.31 -27.33 -1.98
CA ASP A 532 20.63 -26.88 -2.46
C ASP A 532 20.59 -25.52 -3.20
N VAL A 533 19.54 -24.73 -2.98
CA VAL A 533 19.34 -23.39 -3.60
C VAL A 533 20.48 -22.39 -3.39
N GLY A 534 21.34 -22.61 -2.40
CA GLY A 534 22.55 -21.81 -2.16
C GLY A 534 23.71 -22.09 -3.13
N ARG A 535 23.63 -23.12 -3.99
CA ARG A 535 24.66 -23.46 -4.99
C ARG A 535 24.32 -22.91 -6.38
N SER A 536 25.33 -22.52 -7.14
CA SER A 536 25.15 -21.96 -8.50
C SER A 536 24.56 -23.03 -9.43
N PRO A 537 23.61 -22.72 -10.32
CA PRO A 537 23.07 -23.69 -11.30
C PRO A 537 24.15 -24.36 -12.15
N ALA A 538 25.30 -23.68 -12.37
CA ALA A 538 26.46 -24.21 -13.09
C ALA A 538 27.21 -25.33 -12.35
N ASP A 539 27.00 -25.49 -11.04
CA ASP A 539 27.64 -26.55 -10.24
C ASP A 539 27.02 -27.94 -10.48
N LYS A 540 26.12 -28.10 -11.47
CA LYS A 540 25.53 -29.38 -11.88
C LYS A 540 26.37 -30.17 -12.89
N GLU A 541 27.43 -29.59 -13.45
CA GLU A 541 28.25 -30.24 -14.50
C GLU A 541 29.59 -30.82 -14.02
N ASN A 542 29.82 -30.95 -12.72
CA ASN A 542 30.99 -31.67 -12.18
C ASN A 542 30.62 -32.76 -11.17
#